data_AF-A0A2J8SWZ8-F1
#
_entry.id   AF-A0A2J8SWZ8-F1
#
_cell.length_a   1.000
_cell.length_b   1.000
_cell.length_c   1.000
_cell.angle_alpha   90.00
_cell.angle_beta   90.00
_cell.angle_gamma   90.00
#
_symmetry.space_group_name_H-M   'P 1'
#
loop_
_entity.id
_entity.type
_entity.pdbx_description
1 polymer ?
#
loop_
_entity_poly.entity_id
_entity_poly.type
_entity_poly.pdbx_seq_one_letter_code
_entity_poly.pdbx_strand_id
1 'polypeptide(L)'
;MEESPLSRAPSRGGVNFLNVARTYIPNTKVECHYTLPPGTMPSASDWIGIFKVEAACVRDYHTFVWSSVPESTADGSPIHTSVQFQASYLPKPGAQLYQFRYVNRQGRVCGQSPPFQFRE
;
A
#
# COMPACT_ATOMS: atom_id res chain seq x y z
N MET A 1 -30.44 13.10 -13.13
CA MET A 1 -29.02 13.49 -13.32
C MET A 1 -28.23 12.81 -12.23
N GLU A 2 -27.15 12.17 -12.64
CA GLU A 2 -26.29 11.20 -11.95
C GLU A 2 -25.98 11.49 -10.48
N GLU A 3 -26.28 10.50 -9.63
CA GLU A 3 -25.70 10.35 -8.29
C GLU A 3 -24.20 10.04 -8.45
N SER A 4 -23.35 11.02 -8.14
CA SER A 4 -21.90 10.84 -8.12
C SER A 4 -21.51 9.91 -6.97
N PRO A 5 -20.67 8.87 -7.18
CA PRO A 5 -20.23 8.04 -6.08
C PRO A 5 -19.31 8.86 -5.19
N LEU A 6 -19.71 8.95 -3.92
CA LEU A 6 -18.93 9.49 -2.81
C LEU A 6 -17.46 9.08 -2.96
N SER A 7 -16.62 10.07 -3.27
CA SER A 7 -15.18 9.95 -3.06
C SER A 7 -14.99 9.66 -1.58
N ARG A 8 -14.66 8.40 -1.28
CA ARG A 8 -14.35 7.94 0.07
C ARG A 8 -13.32 8.89 0.65
N ALA A 9 -13.74 9.72 1.60
CA ALA A 9 -12.89 10.71 2.22
C ALA A 9 -11.60 10.02 2.68
N PRO A 10 -10.40 10.57 2.40
CA PRO A 10 -9.18 10.00 2.93
C PRO A 10 -9.32 9.99 4.44
N SER A 11 -9.14 8.81 5.05
CA SER A 11 -9.12 8.64 6.50
C SER A 11 -8.09 9.62 7.06
N ARG A 12 -8.57 10.67 7.74
CA ARG A 12 -7.75 11.71 8.36
C ARG A 12 -6.83 11.05 9.39
N GLY A 13 -5.61 10.68 8.98
CA GLY A 13 -4.59 10.06 9.84
C GLY A 13 -3.99 8.73 9.34
N GLY A 14 -4.35 8.25 8.15
CA GLY A 14 -3.79 7.01 7.58
C GLY A 14 -2.61 7.22 6.61
N VAL A 15 -1.84 6.16 6.37
CA VAL A 15 -0.77 6.11 5.36
C VAL A 15 -1.35 6.34 3.97
N ASN A 16 -0.73 7.24 3.21
CA ASN A 16 -1.17 7.60 1.86
C ASN A 16 -0.26 6.96 0.80
N PHE A 17 -0.83 6.20 -0.14
CA PHE A 17 -0.06 5.64 -1.25
C PHE A 17 0.01 6.62 -2.42
N LEU A 18 1.19 6.78 -2.98
CA LEU A 18 1.49 7.78 -4.01
C LEU A 18 1.71 7.12 -5.37
N ASN A 19 1.29 7.81 -6.43
CA ASN A 19 1.56 7.44 -7.82
C ASN A 19 1.22 5.97 -8.15
N VAL A 20 0.14 5.46 -7.55
CA VAL A 20 -0.30 4.09 -7.76
C VAL A 20 -0.85 3.96 -9.17
N ALA A 21 -0.16 3.17 -10.00
CA ALA A 21 -0.58 2.93 -11.37
C ALA A 21 -1.84 2.07 -11.39
N ARG A 22 -2.69 2.24 -12.41
CA ARG A 22 -3.86 1.36 -12.61
C ARG A 22 -3.45 -0.05 -13.05
N THR A 23 -2.31 -0.16 -13.73
CA THR A 23 -1.75 -1.42 -14.22
C THR A 23 -0.25 -1.43 -13.96
N TYR A 24 0.27 -2.56 -13.49
CA TYR A 24 1.70 -2.85 -13.40
C TYR A 24 2.08 -3.96 -14.38
N ILE A 25 3.25 -3.82 -15.01
CA ILE A 25 3.76 -4.76 -16.00
C ILE A 25 4.21 -6.06 -15.29
N PRO A 26 3.73 -7.24 -15.71
CA PRO A 26 4.18 -8.52 -15.17
C PRO A 26 5.69 -8.72 -15.29
N ASN A 27 6.26 -9.57 -14.44
CA ASN A 27 7.69 -9.91 -14.44
C ASN A 27 8.66 -8.72 -14.21
N THR A 28 8.14 -7.54 -13.86
CA THR A 28 8.95 -6.38 -13.44
C THR A 28 8.76 -6.13 -11.96
N LYS A 29 9.78 -5.60 -11.29
CA LYS A 29 9.64 -5.18 -9.89
C LYS A 29 8.65 -4.02 -9.79
N VAL A 30 7.94 -3.95 -8.67
CA VAL A 30 7.01 -2.84 -8.39
C VAL A 30 7.55 -2.02 -7.23
N GLU A 31 7.76 -0.73 -7.47
CA GLU A 31 8.07 0.23 -6.42
C GLU A 31 6.78 0.87 -5.90
N CYS A 32 6.56 0.76 -4.59
CA CYS A 32 5.41 1.29 -3.89
C CYS A 32 5.85 2.50 -3.07
N HIS A 33 5.42 3.69 -3.48
CA HIS A 33 5.70 4.96 -2.80
C HIS A 33 4.55 5.31 -1.86
N TYR A 34 4.87 5.79 -0.67
CA TYR A 34 3.87 6.16 0.33
C TYR A 34 4.36 7.25 1.29
N THR A 35 3.40 7.95 1.88
CA THR A 35 3.61 8.97 2.90
C THR A 35 3.06 8.50 4.23
N LEU A 36 3.91 8.49 5.25
CA LEU A 36 3.50 8.34 6.64
C LEU A 36 3.04 9.71 7.18
N PRO A 37 1.87 9.81 7.82
CA PRO A 37 1.39 11.05 8.41
C PRO A 37 2.35 11.63 9.47
N PRO A 38 2.33 12.95 9.70
CA PRO A 38 2.99 13.60 10.83
C PRO A 38 2.81 12.85 12.15
N GLY A 39 3.90 12.66 12.89
CA GLY A 39 3.88 11.98 14.20
C GLY A 39 3.70 10.46 14.14
N THR A 40 3.67 9.84 12.94
CA THR A 40 3.72 8.39 12.82
C THR A 40 5.09 7.88 13.26
N MET A 41 5.12 6.89 14.15
CA MET A 41 6.33 6.16 14.52
C MET A 41 6.32 4.79 13.81
N PRO A 42 6.90 4.68 12.60
CA PRO A 42 6.99 3.40 11.91
C PRO A 42 7.82 2.41 12.71
N SER A 43 7.37 1.16 12.74
CA SER A 43 8.06 0.04 13.37
C SER A 43 8.71 -0.87 12.33
N ALA A 44 9.82 -1.52 12.68
CA ALA A 44 10.43 -2.56 11.86
C ALA A 44 9.49 -3.79 11.66
N SER A 45 8.41 -3.88 12.43
CA SER A 45 7.36 -4.88 12.29
C SER A 45 6.14 -4.39 11.50
N ASP A 46 6.15 -3.15 11.01
CA ASP A 46 5.15 -2.67 10.08
C ASP A 46 5.47 -3.18 8.67
N TRP A 47 4.46 -3.38 7.84
CA TRP A 47 4.64 -3.95 6.52
C TRP A 47 3.59 -3.47 5.53
N ILE A 48 3.92 -3.57 4.24
CA ILE A 48 3.02 -3.29 3.15
C ILE A 48 2.75 -4.59 2.41
N GLY A 49 1.48 -4.94 2.29
CA GLY A 49 1.04 -6.11 1.54
C GLY A 49 0.36 -5.73 0.24
N ILE A 50 0.46 -6.63 -0.74
CA ILE A 50 -0.41 -6.66 -1.91
C ILE A 50 -1.57 -7.60 -1.56
N PHE A 51 -2.78 -7.06 -1.59
CA PHE A 51 -4.01 -7.79 -1.28
C PHE A 51 -4.90 -7.81 -2.50
N LYS A 52 -5.65 -8.88 -2.70
CA LYS A 52 -6.83 -8.81 -3.56
C LYS A 52 -7.82 -7.81 -2.98
N VAL A 53 -8.59 -7.11 -3.82
CA VAL A 53 -9.56 -6.11 -3.33
C VAL A 53 -10.59 -6.74 -2.40
N GLU A 54 -11.01 -7.97 -2.68
CA GLU A 54 -11.97 -8.74 -1.89
C GLU A 54 -11.39 -9.39 -0.62
N ALA A 55 -10.08 -9.22 -0.34
CA ALA A 55 -9.44 -9.78 0.85
C ALA A 55 -10.11 -9.27 2.13
N ALA A 56 -10.64 -10.20 2.94
CA ALA A 56 -11.46 -9.91 4.10
C ALA A 56 -10.61 -9.61 5.36
N CYS A 57 -9.43 -10.22 5.48
CA CYS A 57 -8.55 -10.02 6.61
C CYS A 57 -7.09 -9.80 6.21
N VAL A 58 -6.29 -9.37 7.18
CA VAL A 58 -4.86 -9.08 6.99
C VAL A 58 -4.04 -10.33 6.64
N ARG A 59 -4.53 -11.54 6.95
CA ARG A 59 -3.86 -12.80 6.59
C ARG A 59 -4.02 -13.18 5.13
N ASP A 60 -4.94 -12.54 4.40
CA ASP A 60 -5.24 -12.83 3.00
C ASP A 60 -4.31 -12.06 2.03
N TYR A 61 -3.11 -11.68 2.49
CA TYR A 61 -2.12 -11.03 1.63
C TYR A 61 -1.61 -12.01 0.56
N HIS A 62 -1.33 -11.50 -0.63
CA HIS A 62 -0.68 -12.26 -1.68
C HIS A 62 0.83 -12.32 -1.44
N THR A 63 1.42 -11.15 -1.22
CA THR A 63 2.84 -10.97 -0.87
C THR A 63 2.98 -9.72 0.00
N PHE A 64 4.10 -9.60 0.70
CA PHE A 64 4.38 -8.47 1.56
C PHE A 64 5.86 -8.12 1.57
N VAL A 65 6.13 -6.89 2.01
CA VAL A 65 7.48 -6.39 2.31
C VAL A 65 7.43 -5.61 3.62
N TRP A 66 8.49 -5.69 4.42
CA TRP A 66 8.62 -4.88 5.62
C TRP A 66 8.72 -3.40 5.27
N SER A 67 8.09 -2.55 6.08
CA SER A 67 8.17 -1.10 5.96
C SER A 67 9.59 -0.64 6.29
N SER A 68 10.09 0.34 5.55
CA SER A 68 11.33 1.02 5.88
C SER A 68 11.13 1.85 7.15
N VAL A 69 12.05 1.74 8.11
CA VAL A 69 12.10 2.63 9.28
C VAL A 69 13.11 3.74 8.98
N PRO A 70 12.68 4.99 8.80
CA PRO A 70 13.59 6.11 8.59
C PRO A 70 14.43 6.37 9.86
N GLU A 71 15.73 6.62 9.69
CA GLU A 71 16.69 6.74 10.80
C GLU A 71 16.53 8.01 11.64
N SER A 72 15.84 9.04 11.15
CA SER A 72 15.57 10.28 11.89
C SER A 72 14.23 10.88 11.49
N THR A 73 13.29 10.91 12.43
CA THR A 73 12.00 11.61 12.30
C THR A 73 11.98 12.78 13.28
N ALA A 74 12.90 13.72 13.11
CA ALA A 74 13.14 14.77 14.12
C ALA A 74 12.04 15.85 14.16
N ASP A 75 11.30 16.08 13.07
CA ASP A 75 10.59 17.36 12.92
C ASP A 75 9.06 17.25 12.86
N GLY A 76 8.49 16.07 13.14
CA GLY A 76 7.03 15.86 13.07
C GLY A 76 6.45 16.05 11.66
N SER A 77 7.29 16.11 10.63
CA SER A 77 6.90 16.22 9.22
C SER A 77 6.36 14.88 8.68
N PRO A 78 5.55 14.91 7.60
CA PRO A 78 5.18 13.68 6.90
C PRO A 78 6.43 13.04 6.29
N ILE A 79 6.54 11.71 6.37
CA ILE A 79 7.71 10.98 5.86
C ILE A 79 7.36 10.34 4.54
N HIS A 80 8.09 10.71 3.48
CA HIS A 80 7.98 10.06 2.18
C HIS A 80 9.02 8.95 2.05
N THR A 81 8.57 7.76 1.68
CA THR A 81 9.44 6.58 1.54
C THR A 81 8.86 5.60 0.53
N SER A 82 9.64 4.57 0.17
CA SER A 82 9.23 3.52 -0.76
C SER A 82 9.68 2.14 -0.30
N VAL A 83 9.01 1.13 -0.84
CA VAL A 83 9.39 -0.29 -0.74
C VAL A 83 9.33 -0.95 -2.11
N GLN A 84 10.10 -2.03 -2.30
CA GLN A 84 10.17 -2.74 -3.58
C GLN A 84 9.64 -4.17 -3.45
N PHE A 85 8.64 -4.50 -4.27
CA PHE A 85 8.15 -5.86 -4.45
C PHE A 85 8.90 -6.52 -5.62
N GLN A 86 9.54 -7.65 -5.35
CA GLN A 86 10.28 -8.41 -6.36
C GLN A 86 9.32 -9.15 -7.29
N ALA A 87 9.66 -9.15 -8.59
CA ALA A 87 8.84 -9.73 -9.66
C ALA A 87 8.42 -11.18 -9.39
N SER A 88 9.30 -11.98 -8.79
CA SER A 88 9.06 -13.40 -8.49
C SER A 88 7.93 -13.66 -7.48
N TYR A 89 7.54 -12.65 -6.69
CA TYR A 89 6.46 -12.74 -5.70
C TYR A 89 5.21 -11.97 -6.12
N LEU A 90 5.21 -11.35 -7.30
CA LEU A 90 4.06 -10.60 -7.77
C LEU A 90 2.98 -11.56 -8.31
N PRO A 91 1.71 -11.15 -8.22
CA PRO A 91 0.62 -11.90 -8.82
C PRO A 91 0.84 -12.17 -10.30
N LYS A 92 0.34 -13.32 -10.74
CA LYS A 92 0.29 -13.65 -12.17
C LYS A 92 -0.59 -12.62 -12.92
N PRO A 93 -0.26 -12.30 -14.18
CA PRO A 93 -1.10 -11.43 -14.98
C PRO A 93 -2.55 -11.95 -15.08
N GLY A 94 -3.52 -11.03 -15.03
CA GLY A 94 -4.93 -11.39 -15.12
C GLY A 94 -5.91 -10.27 -14.80
N ALA A 95 -7.18 -10.65 -14.64
CA ALA A 95 -8.26 -9.71 -14.36
C ALA A 95 -8.45 -9.36 -12.88
N GLN A 96 -7.73 -10.05 -12.00
CA GLN A 96 -7.79 -9.82 -10.56
C GLN A 96 -7.30 -8.42 -10.20
N LEU A 97 -8.14 -7.67 -9.47
CA LEU A 97 -7.76 -6.39 -8.89
C LEU A 97 -7.06 -6.62 -7.55
N TYR A 98 -5.99 -5.87 -7.35
CA TYR A 98 -5.19 -5.81 -6.15
C TYR A 98 -5.11 -4.39 -5.60
N GLN A 99 -4.65 -4.25 -4.37
CA GLN A 99 -4.35 -2.97 -3.74
C GLN A 99 -3.22 -3.14 -2.73
N PHE A 100 -2.47 -2.08 -2.48
CA PHE A 100 -1.55 -2.00 -1.36
C PHE A 100 -2.32 -1.73 -0.08
N ARG A 101 -1.93 -2.38 1.02
CA ARG A 101 -2.38 -2.04 2.37
C ARG A 101 -1.18 -1.94 3.30
N TYR A 102 -1.11 -0.84 4.05
CA TYR A 102 -0.13 -0.67 5.11
C TYR A 102 -0.69 -1.27 6.40
N VAL A 103 0.07 -2.16 7.03
CA VAL A 103 -0.32 -2.86 8.25
C VAL A 103 0.71 -2.56 9.32
N ASN A 104 0.25 -2.05 10.46
CA ASN A 104 1.13 -1.75 11.58
C ASN A 104 1.44 -3.00 12.42
N ARG A 105 2.37 -2.89 13.38
CA ARG A 105 2.78 -3.95 14.31
C ARG A 105 1.61 -4.57 15.08
N GLN A 106 0.54 -3.83 15.32
CA GLN A 106 -0.67 -4.34 15.98
C GLN A 106 -1.62 -5.09 15.03
N GLY A 107 -1.25 -5.27 13.75
CA GLY A 107 -2.06 -5.94 12.74
C GLY A 107 -3.22 -5.11 12.21
N ARG A 108 -3.21 -3.78 12.41
CA ARG A 108 -4.25 -2.87 11.92
C ARG A 108 -3.88 -2.30 10.56
N VAL A 109 -4.86 -2.21 9.67
CA VAL A 109 -4.69 -1.53 8.38
C VAL A 109 -4.74 -0.02 8.60
N CYS A 110 -3.62 0.65 8.33
CA CYS A 110 -3.48 2.10 8.51
C CYS A 110 -3.51 2.87 7.19
N GLY A 111 -3.59 2.20 6.04
CA GLY A 111 -3.72 2.86 4.74
C GLY A 111 -4.04 1.83 3.65
N GLN A 112 -4.74 2.27 2.60
CA GLN A 112 -5.11 1.43 1.46
C GLN A 112 -5.00 2.22 0.16
N SER A 113 -4.39 1.65 -0.87
CA SER A 113 -4.29 2.30 -2.18
C SER A 113 -5.59 2.19 -2.98
N PRO A 114 -5.73 2.99 -4.07
CA PRO A 114 -6.62 2.64 -5.17
C PRO A 114 -6.30 1.25 -5.75
N PRO A 115 -7.28 0.57 -6.38
CA PRO A 115 -7.08 -0.73 -6.97
C PRO A 115 -6.23 -0.66 -8.25
N PHE A 116 -5.48 -1.72 -8.51
CA PHE A 116 -4.63 -1.92 -9.68
C PHE A 116 -4.62 -3.39 -10.11
N GLN A 117 -4.07 -3.68 -11.29
CA GLN A 117 -3.94 -5.04 -11.80
C GLN A 117 -2.54 -5.30 -12.38
N PHE A 118 -2.21 -6.58 -12.56
CA PHE A 118 -1.02 -7.00 -13.29
C PHE A 118 -1.44 -7.43 -14.69
N ARG A 119 -1.09 -6.65 -15.71
CA ARG A 119 -1.38 -6.92 -17.13
C ARG A 119 -0.30 -6.29 -18.00
N GLU A 120 -0.07 -6.90 -19.16
CA GLU A 120 0.72 -6.30 -20.25
C GLU A 120 -0.01 -5.10 -20.86
#